data_AF-H3IMN4-F1
#
_entry.id   AF-H3IMN4-F1
#
_cell.length_a   1.000
_cell.length_b   1.000
_cell.length_c   1.000
_cell.angle_alpha   90.00
_cell.angle_beta   90.00
_cell.angle_gamma   90.00
#
_symmetry.space_group_name_H-M   'P 1'
#
loop_
_entity.id
_entity.type
_entity.pdbx_description
1 polymer ?
#
loop_
_entity_poly.entity_id
_entity_poly.type
_entity_poly.pdbx_seq_one_letter_code
_entity_poly.pdbx_strand_id
1 'polypeptide(L)'
;MANSGSRSRSKRENSKILQSLMFKNPGKKVAEFANFKPEESEREKRKLRRLQEEEHQRHLQNRTMYDANGHLSSTGQDLCDCLGKDCPGCHYPCKDCGSIKCGPVCRCKRKWVFDLIEDEGQTYCVRY
;
A
#
# COMPACT_ATOMS: atom_id res chain seq x y z
N MET A 1 -39.55 30.92 -38.30
CA MET A 1 -40.10 30.87 -36.93
C MET A 1 -40.44 29.43 -36.59
N ALA A 2 -39.60 28.73 -35.81
CA ALA A 2 -39.72 27.28 -35.61
C ALA A 2 -40.68 26.92 -34.46
N ASN A 3 -41.65 26.09 -34.84
CA ASN A 3 -42.70 25.41 -34.09
C ASN A 3 -42.37 24.97 -32.65
N SER A 4 -42.52 25.90 -31.69
CA SER A 4 -42.39 25.65 -30.24
C SER A 4 -43.48 24.73 -29.66
N GLY A 5 -44.63 24.60 -30.36
CA GLY A 5 -45.76 23.76 -29.95
C GLY A 5 -45.53 22.26 -30.15
N SER A 6 -44.75 21.86 -31.17
CA SER A 6 -44.40 20.45 -31.40
C SER A 6 -43.52 19.87 -30.28
N ARG A 7 -42.57 20.67 -29.78
CA ARG A 7 -41.60 20.31 -28.74
C ARG A 7 -42.26 20.14 -27.37
N SER A 8 -43.30 20.92 -27.06
CA SER A 8 -44.04 20.81 -25.80
C SER A 8 -44.99 19.61 -25.80
N ARG A 9 -45.58 19.28 -26.95
CA ARG A 9 -46.43 18.09 -27.14
C ARG A 9 -45.63 16.80 -27.01
N SER A 10 -44.46 16.74 -27.65
CA SER A 10 -43.51 15.62 -27.50
C SER A 10 -43.04 15.45 -26.04
N LYS A 11 -42.75 16.54 -25.32
CA LYS A 11 -42.41 16.46 -23.89
C LYS A 11 -43.55 15.87 -23.05
N ARG A 12 -44.80 16.27 -23.30
CA ARG A 12 -45.98 15.71 -22.62
C ARG A 12 -46.21 14.24 -22.95
N GLU A 13 -45.99 13.85 -24.20
CA GLU A 13 -46.13 12.47 -24.65
C GLU A 13 -45.06 11.56 -24.03
N ASN A 14 -43.80 12.01 -24.06
CA ASN A 14 -42.69 11.32 -23.39
C ASN A 14 -42.92 11.20 -21.87
N SER A 15 -43.49 12.23 -21.23
CA SER A 15 -43.83 12.18 -19.79
C SER A 15 -44.89 11.12 -19.50
N LYS A 16 -45.90 10.98 -20.37
CA LYS A 16 -46.95 9.95 -20.22
C LYS A 16 -46.39 8.54 -20.41
N ILE A 17 -45.48 8.37 -21.38
CA ILE A 17 -44.79 7.10 -21.62
C ILE A 17 -43.88 6.76 -20.45
N LEU A 18 -43.10 7.70 -19.94
CA LEU A 18 -42.28 7.52 -18.73
C LEU A 18 -43.14 7.07 -17.54
N GLN A 19 -44.29 7.70 -17.35
CA GLN A 19 -45.20 7.38 -16.26
C GLN A 19 -45.86 6.00 -16.41
N SER A 20 -46.14 5.53 -17.64
CA SER A 20 -46.69 4.19 -17.89
C SER A 20 -45.64 3.07 -17.76
N LEU A 21 -44.35 3.40 -17.93
CA LEU A 21 -43.22 2.49 -17.74
C LEU A 21 -42.82 2.34 -16.26
N MET A 22 -43.28 3.23 -15.37
CA MET A 22 -43.03 3.09 -13.94
C MET A 22 -43.78 1.87 -13.39
N PHE A 23 -43.08 1.03 -12.64
CA PHE A 23 -43.70 -0.09 -11.95
C PHE A 23 -44.75 0.42 -10.96
N LYS A 24 -45.97 -0.12 -11.05
CA LYS A 24 -47.08 0.20 -10.11
C LYS A 24 -46.77 -0.22 -8.67
N ASN A 25 -45.88 -1.20 -8.51
CA ASN A 25 -45.43 -1.67 -7.22
C ASN A 25 -43.90 -1.83 -7.28
N PRO A 26 -43.17 -0.71 -7.23
CA PRO A 26 -41.72 -0.74 -7.28
C PRO A 26 -41.27 -1.33 -5.95
N GLY A 27 -40.96 -2.63 -5.94
CA GLY A 27 -40.54 -3.31 -4.72
C GLY A 27 -39.37 -2.59 -4.06
N LYS A 28 -39.09 -2.89 -2.78
CA LYS A 28 -38.05 -2.24 -1.95
C LYS A 28 -36.72 -1.98 -2.69
N LYS A 29 -36.34 -2.87 -3.61
CA LYS A 29 -35.12 -2.77 -4.43
C LYS A 29 -35.03 -1.48 -5.25
N VAL A 30 -36.13 -0.94 -5.80
CA VAL A 30 -36.09 0.27 -6.64
C VAL A 30 -35.69 1.51 -5.84
N ALA A 31 -36.17 1.63 -4.60
CA ALA A 31 -35.76 2.69 -3.67
C ALA A 31 -34.28 2.53 -3.24
N GLU A 32 -33.82 1.29 -3.13
CA GLU A 32 -32.42 0.95 -2.85
C GLU A 32 -31.49 1.34 -4.02
N PHE A 33 -31.92 1.10 -5.26
CA PHE A 33 -31.17 1.47 -6.48
C PHE A 33 -31.16 2.97 -6.76
N ALA A 34 -32.15 3.73 -6.29
CA ALA A 34 -32.19 5.18 -6.48
C ALA A 34 -30.99 5.90 -5.81
N ASN A 35 -30.42 5.28 -4.76
CA ASN A 35 -29.24 5.76 -4.04
C ASN A 35 -28.00 4.90 -4.27
N PHE A 36 -28.01 4.02 -5.30
CA PHE A 36 -26.88 3.16 -5.58
C PHE A 36 -25.73 3.98 -6.17
N LYS A 37 -24.70 4.20 -5.35
CA LYS A 37 -23.43 4.80 -5.75
C LYS A 37 -22.41 3.69 -5.98
N PRO A 38 -22.04 3.38 -7.23
CA PRO A 38 -21.10 2.30 -7.55
C PRO A 38 -19.74 2.47 -6.87
N GLU A 39 -19.31 3.72 -6.69
CA GLU A 39 -18.04 4.09 -6.05
C GLU A 39 -18.00 3.78 -4.55
N GLU A 40 -19.16 3.76 -3.89
CA GLU A 40 -19.27 3.44 -2.46
C GLU A 40 -19.56 1.95 -2.22
N SER A 41 -19.53 1.12 -3.28
CA SER A 41 -19.71 -0.32 -3.17
C SER A 41 -18.69 -0.95 -2.22
N GLU A 42 -19.10 -1.97 -1.47
CA GLU A 42 -18.19 -2.77 -0.64
C GLU A 42 -17.01 -3.35 -1.41
N ARG A 43 -17.20 -3.61 -2.72
CA ARG A 43 -16.11 -4.02 -3.61
C ARG A 43 -15.07 -2.91 -3.76
N GLU A 44 -15.50 -1.68 -4.01
CA GLU A 44 -14.59 -0.56 -4.25
C GLU A 44 -13.91 -0.13 -2.95
N LYS A 45 -14.63 -0.15 -1.82
CA LYS A 45 -14.03 0.01 -0.49
C LYS A 45 -12.95 -1.03 -0.21
N ARG A 46 -13.18 -2.30 -0.58
CA ARG A 46 -12.17 -3.37 -0.42
C ARG A 46 -10.94 -3.14 -1.28
N LYS A 47 -11.11 -2.63 -2.50
CA LYS A 47 -10.00 -2.29 -3.40
C LYS A 47 -9.17 -1.14 -2.84
N LEU A 48 -9.81 -0.07 -2.36
CA LEU A 48 -9.14 1.07 -1.72
C LEU A 48 -8.34 0.66 -0.49
N ARG A 49 -8.91 -0.20 0.39
CA ARG A 49 -8.18 -0.70 1.57
C ARG A 49 -6.90 -1.44 1.22
N ARG A 50 -6.92 -2.28 0.17
CA ARG A 50 -5.72 -3.01 -0.29
C ARG A 50 -4.62 -2.05 -0.75
N LEU A 51 -4.97 -1.04 -1.54
CA LEU A 51 -4.00 -0.04 -2.00
C LEU A 51 -3.38 0.73 -0.82
N GLN A 52 -4.20 1.10 0.18
CA GLN A 52 -3.73 1.76 1.40
C GLN A 52 -2.80 0.86 2.23
N GLU A 53 -3.12 -0.42 2.37
CA GLU A 53 -2.27 -1.40 3.06
C GLU A 53 -0.93 -1.60 2.32
N GLU A 54 -0.95 -1.72 0.99
CA GLU A 54 0.25 -1.84 0.15
C GLU A 54 1.13 -0.58 0.25
N GLU A 55 0.52 0.61 0.21
CA GLU A 55 1.23 1.87 0.38
C GLU A 55 1.85 1.98 1.78
N HIS A 56 1.12 1.58 2.82
CA HIS A 56 1.62 1.57 4.19
C HIS A 56 2.82 0.63 4.34
N GLN A 57 2.75 -0.58 3.76
CA GLN A 57 3.87 -1.53 3.77
C GLN A 57 5.09 -0.98 3.02
N ARG A 58 4.90 -0.38 1.84
CA ARG A 58 5.99 0.28 1.10
C ARG A 58 6.62 1.41 1.90
N HIS A 59 5.81 2.23 2.57
CA HIS A 59 6.31 3.33 3.39
C HIS A 59 7.09 2.83 4.62
N LEU A 60 6.67 1.71 5.21
CA LEU A 60 7.44 1.05 6.27
C LEU A 60 8.78 0.50 5.75
N GLN A 61 8.79 -0.16 4.59
CA GLN A 61 10.01 -0.65 3.95
C GLN A 61 10.99 0.47 3.60
N ASN A 62 10.50 1.62 3.15
CA ASN A 62 11.35 2.79 2.89
C ASN A 62 11.97 3.39 4.17
N ARG A 63 11.43 3.08 5.35
CA ARG A 63 11.97 3.52 6.65
C ARG A 63 12.91 2.50 7.29
N THR A 64 12.99 1.27 6.78
CA THR A 64 13.88 0.24 7.31
C THR A 64 15.22 0.30 6.61
N MET A 65 16.30 0.35 7.40
CA MET A 65 17.66 0.33 6.87
C MET A 65 18.02 -1.01 6.23
N TYR A 66 17.31 -2.08 6.62
CA TYR A 66 17.50 -3.43 6.11
C TYR A 66 16.21 -4.00 5.52
N ASP A 67 16.36 -4.90 4.55
CA ASP A 67 15.29 -5.71 3.99
C ASP A 67 14.91 -6.90 4.91
N ALA A 68 13.95 -7.71 4.48
CA ALA A 68 13.50 -8.88 5.22
C ALA A 68 14.58 -9.97 5.42
N ASN A 69 15.62 -9.99 4.58
CA ASN A 69 16.74 -10.92 4.66
C ASN A 69 17.90 -10.36 5.51
N GLY A 70 17.83 -9.09 5.91
CA GLY A 70 18.87 -8.41 6.66
C GLY A 70 19.96 -7.82 5.77
N HIS A 71 19.68 -7.59 4.49
CA HIS A 71 20.53 -6.84 3.56
C HIS A 71 20.19 -5.36 3.62
N LEU A 72 21.19 -4.52 3.43
CA LEU A 72 21.05 -3.06 3.48
C LEU A 72 20.11 -2.56 2.36
N SER A 73 19.04 -1.84 2.70
CA SER A 73 18.01 -1.44 1.73
C SER A 73 18.53 -0.50 0.63
N SER A 74 19.57 0.31 0.92
CA SER A 74 20.12 1.28 -0.03
C SER A 74 21.00 0.66 -1.13
N THR A 75 21.76 -0.38 -0.80
CA THR A 75 22.76 -0.99 -1.70
C THR A 75 22.50 -2.47 -1.99
N GLY A 76 21.63 -3.12 -1.23
CA GLY A 76 21.37 -4.57 -1.29
C GLY A 76 22.48 -5.44 -0.69
N GLN A 77 23.48 -4.85 -0.02
CA GLN A 77 24.64 -5.58 0.49
C GLN A 77 24.37 -6.28 1.84
N ASP A 78 24.94 -7.48 2.01
CA ASP A 78 24.85 -8.29 3.24
C ASP A 78 26.00 -8.02 4.23
N LEU A 79 26.07 -6.82 4.79
CA LEU A 79 27.13 -6.41 5.71
C LEU A 79 26.86 -6.88 7.16
N CYS A 80 27.85 -7.52 7.82
CA CYS A 80 27.80 -7.75 9.28
C CYS A 80 27.88 -6.42 10.02
N ASP A 81 27.50 -6.41 11.29
CA ASP A 81 27.66 -5.24 12.16
C ASP A 81 29.12 -4.80 12.35
N CYS A 82 30.09 -5.68 12.09
CA CYS A 82 31.51 -5.31 12.04
C CYS A 82 31.95 -4.59 10.75
N LEU A 83 31.01 -4.30 9.84
CA LEU A 83 31.25 -3.60 8.56
C LEU A 83 32.17 -4.31 7.57
N GLY A 84 32.54 -5.56 7.83
CA GLY A 84 33.33 -6.40 6.92
C GLY A 84 32.48 -6.97 5.78
N LYS A 85 32.87 -6.69 4.53
CA LYS A 85 32.19 -7.19 3.31
C LYS A 85 32.19 -8.71 3.20
N ASP A 86 33.32 -9.32 3.53
CA ASP A 86 33.51 -10.77 3.46
C ASP A 86 33.33 -11.46 4.83
N CYS A 87 32.71 -10.76 5.79
CA CYS A 87 32.46 -11.33 7.10
C CYS A 87 31.50 -12.53 6.97
N PRO A 88 31.86 -13.75 7.40
CA PRO A 88 30.94 -14.87 7.42
C PRO A 88 29.83 -14.65 8.46
N GLY A 89 30.14 -13.96 9.55
CA GLY A 89 29.25 -13.66 10.66
C GLY A 89 30.07 -13.45 11.93
N CYS A 90 29.74 -12.40 12.66
CA CYS A 90 30.47 -11.95 13.84
C CYS A 90 29.75 -12.33 15.16
N HIS A 91 28.55 -12.92 15.08
CA HIS A 91 27.67 -13.19 16.22
C HIS A 91 27.09 -14.61 16.18
N TYR A 92 26.49 -15.02 17.31
CA TYR A 92 25.70 -16.25 17.36
C TYR A 92 24.45 -16.16 16.47
N PRO A 93 23.90 -17.31 16.02
CA PRO A 93 22.69 -17.32 15.20
C PRO A 93 21.55 -16.54 15.84
N CYS A 94 21.02 -15.56 15.11
CA CYS A 94 19.93 -14.72 15.54
C CYS A 94 18.68 -15.58 15.81
N LYS A 95 18.04 -15.39 16.98
CA LYS A 95 16.80 -16.11 17.33
C LYS A 95 15.63 -15.76 16.41
N ASP A 96 15.68 -14.63 15.73
CA ASP A 96 14.59 -14.14 14.88
C ASP A 96 14.72 -14.56 13.41
N CYS A 97 15.92 -14.49 12.84
CA CYS A 97 16.15 -14.75 11.41
C CYS A 97 17.20 -15.84 11.13
N GLY A 98 17.83 -16.41 12.17
CA GLY A 98 18.88 -17.42 12.04
C GLY A 98 20.25 -16.91 11.57
N SER A 99 20.35 -15.65 11.11
CA SER A 99 21.61 -15.07 10.63
C SER A 99 22.65 -14.94 11.75
N ILE A 100 23.90 -15.26 11.42
CA ILE A 100 25.08 -15.03 12.28
C ILE A 100 25.68 -13.62 12.13
N LYS A 101 25.03 -12.75 11.36
CA LYS A 101 25.47 -11.37 11.09
C LYS A 101 24.71 -10.30 11.89
N CYS A 102 23.71 -10.70 12.65
CA CYS A 102 22.95 -9.80 13.51
C CYS A 102 23.67 -9.59 14.83
N GLY A 103 23.88 -8.34 15.24
CA GLY A 103 24.35 -8.00 16.57
C GLY A 103 23.26 -8.11 17.65
N PRO A 104 23.22 -7.18 18.62
CA PRO A 104 22.27 -7.25 19.74
C PRO A 104 20.79 -7.22 19.31
N VAL A 105 20.49 -6.59 18.18
CA VAL A 105 19.15 -6.47 17.61
C VAL A 105 19.18 -7.01 16.18
N CYS A 106 18.19 -7.84 15.82
CA CYS A 106 18.06 -8.41 14.49
C CYS A 106 18.09 -7.33 13.39
N ARG A 107 18.92 -7.51 12.35
CA ARG A 107 19.03 -6.59 11.20
C ARG A 107 17.67 -6.35 10.56
N CYS A 108 16.86 -7.41 10.39
CA CYS A 108 15.52 -7.34 9.79
C CYS A 108 14.49 -6.57 10.63
N LYS A 109 14.77 -6.27 11.90
CA LYS A 109 13.83 -5.62 12.84
C LYS A 109 14.26 -4.22 13.30
N ARG A 110 15.49 -3.80 13.02
CA ARG A 110 16.02 -2.49 13.43
C ARG A 110 15.90 -1.42 12.33
N LYS A 111 15.97 -0.15 12.74
CA LYS A 111 15.85 1.03 11.87
C LYS A 111 17.13 1.85 11.77
N TRP A 112 18.26 1.28 12.18
CA TRP A 112 19.56 1.92 12.23
C TRP A 112 20.62 0.95 11.71
N VAL A 113 21.76 1.49 11.30
CA VAL A 113 22.94 0.77 10.81
C VAL A 113 24.17 1.39 11.45
N PHE A 114 25.24 0.60 11.61
CA PHE A 114 26.53 1.15 11.99
C PHE A 114 27.16 1.81 10.77
N ASP A 115 27.51 3.10 10.87
CA ASP A 115 28.18 3.81 9.78
C ASP A 115 29.70 3.82 9.95
N LEU A 116 30.16 3.82 11.20
CA LEU A 116 31.56 3.93 11.59
C LEU A 116 31.85 3.07 12.83
N ILE A 117 33.00 2.41 12.86
CA ILE A 117 33.58 1.78 14.05
C ILE A 117 34.98 2.35 14.25
N GLU A 118 35.27 2.83 15.45
CA GLU A 118 36.58 3.32 15.86
C GLU A 118 37.13 2.43 16.97
N ASP A 119 38.23 1.73 16.67
CA ASP A 119 39.06 1.03 17.66
C ASP A 119 40.38 1.81 17.85
N GLU A 120 41.21 1.43 18.83
CA GLU A 120 42.47 2.09 19.27
C GLU A 120 43.61 2.17 18.19
N GLY A 121 43.26 2.25 16.92
CA GLY A 121 44.18 2.43 15.79
C GLY A 121 43.55 2.24 14.42
N GLN A 122 42.26 1.87 14.32
CA GLN A 122 41.59 1.63 13.04
C GLN A 122 40.16 2.18 13.02
N THR A 123 39.79 2.75 11.88
CA THR A 123 38.46 3.26 11.59
C THR A 123 37.85 2.45 10.45
N TYR A 124 36.76 1.75 10.72
CA TYR A 124 35.99 1.03 9.70
C TYR A 124 34.78 1.88 9.33
N CYS A 125 34.55 2.12 8.04
CA CYS A 125 33.43 2.93 7.57
C CYS A 125 32.65 2.23 6.47
N VAL A 126 31.32 2.37 6.50
CA VAL A 126 30.47 2.03 5.36
C VAL A 126 30.48 3.22 4.41
N ARG A 127 31.12 3.05 3.24
CA ARG A 127 30.91 3.97 2.11
C ARG A 127 29.87 3.35 1.20
N TYR A 128 28.68 3.94 1.21
CA TYR A 128 27.55 3.59 0.33
C TYR A 128 27.84 3.96 -1.12
#